data_AF-A0A0Q8WJG8-F1
#
_entry.id   AF-A0A0Q8WJG8-F1
#
_cell.length_a   1.000
_cell.length_b   1.000
_cell.length_c   1.000
_cell.angle_alpha   90.00
_cell.angle_beta   90.00
_cell.angle_gamma   90.00
#
_symmetry.space_group_name_H-M   'P 1'
#
loop_
_entity.id
_entity.type
_entity.pdbx_description
1 polymer ?
#
loop_
_entity_poly.entity_id
_entity_poly.type
_entity_poly.pdbx_seq_one_letter_code
_entity_poly.pdbx_strand_id
1 'polypeptide(L)'
;MVQSSAAYPSGAAFEFPSTARDARHAARTWFEAAPEMSPAQYRDHRFIEHCRGKADSPLERRIRRDAFKQAFAEAMGHIVVEEARLHALPA
;
A
#
# COMPACT_ATOMS: atom_id res chain seq x y z
N MET A 1 16.39 30.98 1.04
CA MET A 1 15.24 30.06 1.20
C MET A 1 15.63 28.73 0.56
N VAL A 2 16.05 27.75 1.35
CA VAL A 2 16.49 26.44 0.82
C VAL A 2 15.29 25.51 0.86
N GLN A 3 14.72 25.21 -0.31
CA GLN A 3 13.78 24.11 -0.49
C GLN A 3 14.55 22.79 -0.31
N SER A 4 14.41 22.17 0.86
CA SER A 4 14.79 20.77 1.04
C SER A 4 13.69 19.90 0.46
N SER A 5 13.84 19.54 -0.82
CA SER A 5 13.07 18.46 -1.43
C SER A 5 13.61 17.14 -0.89
N ALA A 6 13.02 16.65 0.21
CA ALA A 6 13.32 15.33 0.72
C ALA A 6 12.69 14.29 -0.22
N ALA A 7 13.46 13.88 -1.24
CA ALA A 7 13.22 12.62 -1.91
C ALA A 7 13.40 11.51 -0.87
N TYR A 8 12.30 11.06 -0.26
CA TYR A 8 12.32 9.90 0.63
C TYR A 8 12.78 8.69 -0.18
N PRO A 9 13.88 8.02 0.21
CA PRO A 9 14.40 6.95 -0.59
C PRO A 9 13.41 5.78 -0.56
N SER A 10 13.26 5.18 -1.73
CA SER A 10 12.59 3.90 -2.06
C SER A 10 13.02 2.68 -1.19
N GLY A 11 13.73 2.90 -0.06
CA GLY A 11 14.29 1.88 0.81
C GLY A 11 13.32 1.29 1.83
N ALA A 12 12.19 1.93 2.12
CA ALA A 12 11.22 1.41 3.11
C ALA A 12 10.62 0.05 2.70
N ALA A 13 10.52 -0.22 1.38
CA ALA A 13 10.14 -1.52 0.85
C ALA A 13 11.20 -2.61 1.12
N PHE A 14 12.47 -2.23 1.28
CA PHE A 14 13.58 -3.14 1.55
C PHE A 14 13.66 -3.54 3.03
N GLU A 15 13.21 -2.68 3.93
CA GLU A 15 13.28 -2.90 5.38
C GLU A 15 12.15 -3.80 5.90
N PHE A 16 10.99 -3.83 5.23
CA PHE A 16 9.83 -4.64 5.65
C PHE A 16 9.13 -5.37 4.49
N PRO A 17 9.73 -6.44 3.94
CA PRO A 17 9.18 -7.15 2.78
C PRO A 17 7.81 -7.80 3.03
N SER A 18 7.53 -8.22 4.27
CA SER A 18 6.22 -8.78 4.65
C SER A 18 5.11 -7.73 4.63
N THR A 19 5.40 -6.50 5.06
CA THR A 19 4.48 -5.36 5.02
C THR A 19 4.07 -5.03 3.59
N ALA A 20 5.05 -4.94 2.69
CA ALA A 20 4.76 -4.65 1.29
C ALA A 20 3.95 -5.78 0.64
N ARG A 21 4.24 -7.04 0.97
CA ARG A 21 3.46 -8.20 0.50
C ARG A 21 2.00 -8.11 0.96
N ASP A 22 1.77 -7.85 2.25
CA ASP A 22 0.42 -7.76 2.81
C ASP A 22 -0.34 -6.55 2.26
N ALA A 23 0.34 -5.43 2.00
CA ALA A 23 -0.25 -4.26 1.35
C ALA A 23 -0.72 -4.57 -0.08
N ARG A 24 0.11 -5.24 -0.88
CA ARG A 24 -0.28 -5.69 -2.23
C ARG A 24 -1.45 -6.67 -2.20
N HIS A 25 -1.47 -7.58 -1.22
CA HIS A 25 -2.59 -8.48 -1.02
C HIS A 25 -3.86 -7.72 -0.66
N ALA A 26 -3.78 -6.77 0.28
CA ALA A 26 -4.91 -5.94 0.66
C ALA A 26 -5.48 -5.15 -0.53
N ALA A 27 -4.63 -4.58 -1.39
CA ALA A 27 -5.09 -3.89 -2.59
C ALA A 27 -5.91 -4.80 -3.51
N ARG A 28 -5.44 -6.03 -3.79
CA ARG A 28 -6.20 -7.01 -4.59
C ARG A 28 -7.53 -7.37 -3.96
N THR A 29 -7.52 -7.74 -2.68
CA THR A 29 -8.75 -8.15 -1.98
C THR A 29 -9.76 -7.01 -1.85
N TRP A 30 -9.33 -5.74 -1.86
CA TRP A 30 -10.26 -4.61 -1.85
C TRP A 30 -11.17 -4.61 -3.08
N PHE A 31 -10.60 -4.83 -4.28
CA PHE A 31 -11.36 -4.95 -5.53
C PHE A 31 -12.33 -6.15 -5.51
N GLU A 32 -11.96 -7.23 -4.83
CA GLU A 32 -12.75 -8.48 -4.79
C GLU A 32 -13.88 -8.46 -3.75
N ALA A 33 -13.64 -7.91 -2.55
CA ALA A 33 -14.44 -8.24 -1.38
C ALA A 33 -14.99 -7.03 -0.59
N ALA A 34 -14.50 -5.81 -0.82
CA ALA A 34 -14.85 -4.68 0.05
C ALA A 34 -15.03 -3.33 -0.68
N PRO A 35 -15.79 -3.25 -1.79
CA PRO A 35 -16.00 -1.98 -2.50
C PRO A 35 -16.85 -0.97 -1.72
N GLU A 36 -17.62 -1.41 -0.71
CA GLU A 36 -18.42 -0.50 0.13
C GLU A 36 -17.59 0.34 1.10
N MET A 37 -16.33 -0.03 1.32
CA MET A 37 -15.37 0.81 2.03
C MET A 37 -14.48 1.53 1.03
N SER A 38 -14.15 2.80 1.28
CA SER A 38 -13.15 3.47 0.46
C SER A 38 -11.80 2.74 0.54
N PRO A 39 -10.98 2.75 -0.54
CA PRO A 39 -9.67 2.11 -0.53
C PRO A 39 -8.78 2.57 0.64
N ALA A 40 -8.88 3.84 1.01
CA ALA A 40 -8.12 4.42 2.11
C ALA A 40 -8.53 3.84 3.48
N GLN A 41 -9.83 3.71 3.73
CA GLN A 41 -10.35 3.11 4.96
C GLN A 41 -9.96 1.63 5.05
N TYR A 42 -10.11 0.89 3.95
CA TYR A 42 -9.74 -0.52 3.90
C TYR A 42 -8.24 -0.73 4.13
N ARG A 43 -7.39 0.07 3.47
CA ARG A 43 -5.93 0.07 3.69
C ARG A 43 -5.58 0.29 5.15
N ASP A 44 -6.18 1.30 5.79
CA ASP A 44 -5.86 1.65 7.17
C ASP A 44 -6.32 0.55 8.15
N HIS A 45 -7.49 -0.04 7.91
CA HIS A 45 -7.95 -1.21 8.65
C HIS A 45 -7.01 -2.41 8.52
N ARG A 46 -6.60 -2.76 7.29
CA ARG A 46 -5.68 -3.88 7.04
C ARG A 46 -4.28 -3.62 7.60
N PHE A 47 -3.82 -2.37 7.64
CA PHE A 47 -2.57 -2.02 8.30
C PHE A 47 -2.64 -2.26 9.82
N ILE A 48 -3.75 -1.90 10.47
CA ILE A 48 -3.96 -2.17 11.90
C ILE A 48 -3.91 -3.67 12.16
N GLU A 49 -4.61 -4.47 11.35
CA GLU A 49 -4.57 -5.94 11.42
C GLU A 49 -3.14 -6.48 11.24
N HIS A 50 -2.42 -6.01 10.21
CA HIS A 50 -1.03 -6.42 9.96
C HIS A 50 -0.11 -6.16 11.15
N CYS A 51 -0.32 -5.05 11.87
CA CYS A 51 0.50 -4.69 13.03
C CYS A 51 0.07 -5.41 14.32
N ARG A 52 -1.03 -6.18 14.34
CA ARG A 52 -1.43 -6.92 15.55
C ARG A 52 -0.34 -7.91 15.96
N GLY A 53 0.02 -7.88 17.24
CA GLY A 53 1.04 -8.76 17.80
C GLY A 53 2.49 -8.38 17.47
N LYS A 54 2.74 -7.26 16.76
CA LYS A 54 4.09 -6.75 16.52
C LYS A 54 4.50 -5.77 17.61
N ALA A 55 5.64 -6.01 18.24
CA ALA A 55 6.24 -5.10 19.23
C ALA A 55 7.09 -4.03 18.53
N ASP A 56 6.47 -3.27 17.62
CA ASP A 56 7.16 -2.18 16.92
C ASP A 56 7.33 -0.96 17.85
N SER A 57 8.50 -0.34 17.83
CA SER A 57 8.67 1.02 18.34
C SER A 57 7.84 2.05 17.54
N PRO A 58 7.62 3.27 18.05
CA PRO A 58 6.91 4.31 17.31
C PRO A 58 7.52 4.63 15.94
N LEU A 59 8.86 4.56 15.82
CA LEU A 59 9.57 4.81 14.56
C LEU A 59 9.36 3.66 13.57
N GLU A 60 9.55 2.40 14.00
CA GLU A 60 9.34 1.23 13.16
C GLU A 60 7.89 1.17 12.66
N ARG A 61 6.92 1.47 13.53
CA ARG A 61 5.51 1.51 13.14
C ARG A 61 5.24 2.58 12.08
N ARG A 62 5.93 3.72 12.14
CA ARG A 62 5.82 4.78 11.13
C ARG A 62 6.41 4.34 9.80
N ILE A 63 7.61 3.77 9.80
CA ILE A 63 8.27 3.25 8.59
C ILE A 63 7.41 2.16 7.95
N ARG A 64 6.89 1.23 8.75
CA ARG A 64 5.97 0.18 8.31
C ARG A 64 4.70 0.75 7.68
N ARG A 65 4.11 1.78 8.28
CA ARG A 65 2.91 2.43 7.73
C ARG A 65 3.19 3.04 6.37
N ASP A 66 4.33 3.71 6.23
CA ASP A 66 4.68 4.39 4.98
C ASP A 66 4.96 3.36 3.88
N ALA A 67 5.68 2.28 4.20
CA ALA A 67 5.88 1.14 3.29
C ALA A 67 4.56 0.46 2.89
N PHE A 68 3.63 0.27 3.84
CA PHE A 68 2.31 -0.32 3.55
C PHE A 68 1.49 0.59 2.62
N LYS A 69 1.47 1.90 2.89
CA LYS A 69 0.76 2.88 2.07
C LYS A 69 1.30 2.93 0.64
N GLN A 70 2.62 2.96 0.49
CA GLN A 70 3.27 2.99 -0.80
C GLN A 70 2.94 1.72 -1.61
N ALA A 71 3.19 0.54 -1.06
CA ALA A 71 2.95 -0.72 -1.75
C ALA A 71 1.47 -0.97 -2.08
N PHE A 72 0.55 -0.48 -1.24
CA PHE A 72 -0.89 -0.53 -1.51
C PHE A 72 -1.24 0.37 -2.70
N ALA A 73 -0.75 1.61 -2.72
CA ALA A 73 -1.03 2.56 -3.80
C ALA A 73 -0.45 2.11 -5.14
N GLU A 74 0.78 1.60 -5.15
CA GLU A 74 1.41 1.02 -6.34
C GLU A 74 0.57 -0.14 -6.89
N ALA A 75 0.14 -1.07 -6.04
CA ALA A 75 -0.69 -2.19 -6.46
C ALA A 75 -2.06 -1.76 -7.01
N MET A 76 -2.73 -0.79 -6.36
CA MET A 76 -3.97 -0.21 -6.87
C MET A 76 -3.77 0.38 -8.26
N GLY A 77 -2.71 1.17 -8.46
CA GLY A 77 -2.37 1.77 -9.74
C GLY A 77 -2.15 0.73 -10.83
N HIS A 78 -1.38 -0.32 -10.54
CA HIS A 78 -1.14 -1.41 -11.48
C HIS A 78 -2.42 -2.13 -11.89
N ILE A 79 -3.32 -2.43 -10.94
CA ILE A 79 -4.59 -3.11 -11.23
C ILE A 79 -5.46 -2.23 -12.13
N VAL A 80 -5.67 -0.95 -11.76
CA VAL A 80 -6.52 -0.04 -12.54
C VAL A 80 -5.99 0.17 -13.95
N VAL A 81 -4.67 0.30 -14.11
CA VAL A 81 -4.04 0.46 -15.44
C VAL A 81 -4.22 -0.80 -16.28
N GLU A 82 -4.05 -1.99 -15.70
CA GLU A 82 -4.19 -3.24 -16.44
C GLU A 82 -5.65 -3.49 -16.86
N GLU A 83 -6.62 -3.24 -15.96
CA GLU A 83 -8.05 -3.33 -16.30
C GLU A 83 -8.42 -2.34 -17.42
N ALA A 84 -7.96 -1.10 -17.33
CA ALA A 84 -8.19 -0.11 -18.37
C ALA A 84 -7.58 -0.54 -19.72
N ARG A 85 -6.40 -1.17 -19.71
CA ARG A 85 -5.75 -1.71 -20.90
C ARG A 85 -6.56 -2.85 -21.51
N LEU A 86 -7.05 -3.78 -20.70
CA LEU A 86 -7.85 -4.91 -21.16
C LEU A 86 -9.15 -4.44 -21.82
N HIS A 87 -9.82 -3.45 -21.24
CA HIS A 87 -11.06 -2.89 -21.79
C HIS A 87 -10.86 -1.93 -22.98
N ALA A 88 -9.65 -1.40 -23.18
CA ALA A 88 -9.34 -0.53 -24.33
C ALA A 88 -9.00 -1.32 -25.60
N LEU A 89 -8.71 -2.63 -25.51
CA LEU A 89 -8.47 -3.48 -26.68
C LEU A 89 -9.82 -3.90 -27.28
N PRO A 90 -10.10 -3.61 -28.57
CA PRO A 90 -11.27 -4.15 -29.24
C PRO A 90 -11.17 -5.68 -29.33
N ALA A 91 -12.30 -6.35 -29.09
CA ALA A 91 -12.45 -7.81 -29.20
C ALA A 91 -12.20 -8.33 -30.63
#